data_AF-A0A6B1A889-F1
#
_entry.id   AF-A0A6B1A889-F1
#
_cell.length_a   1.000
_cell.length_b   1.000
_cell.length_c   1.000
_cell.angle_alpha   90.00
_cell.angle_beta   90.00
_cell.angle_gamma   90.00
#
_symmetry.space_group_name_H-M   'P 1'
#
loop_
_entity.id
_entity.type
_entity.pdbx_description
1 polymer ?
#
loop_
_entity_poly.entity_id
_entity_poly.type
_entity_poly.pdbx_seq_one_letter_code
_entity_poly.pdbx_strand_id
1 'polypeptide(L)'
;MSTPRPRALRSEHCPACDDYPGVGAFCSACGVLASHPTSGDYAAPYLRRLAGELLDLLIFLLLPIWLYWMWFTSREGQSPAKSLLDLYVIAESGQPITPQRMWVRELLIKRLLLGLIGYLFTLLGPIINAGWILLNPDRQCVHDRMVGTLVVVRRQPPELAQPSPDFEQQEVRLPPPAPRGPRVKPPPPTIRGLPENDAPLPEPQPRPPISSPELEALEGERLNLSQTEYERRRRRLLRQLEESD
;
A
#
# COMPACT_ATOMS: atom_id res chain seq x y z
N MET A 1 1.65 21.81 5.67
CA MET A 1 0.84 20.89 6.51
C MET A 1 1.27 19.47 6.19
N SER A 2 1.99 18.83 7.09
CA SER A 2 2.51 17.48 6.93
C SER A 2 1.38 16.49 7.23
N THR A 3 0.77 15.89 6.22
CA THR A 3 -0.16 14.77 6.44
C THR A 3 0.60 13.64 7.12
N PRO A 4 0.06 13.03 8.20
CA PRO A 4 0.70 11.90 8.84
C PRO A 4 0.83 10.77 7.81
N ARG A 5 2.05 10.32 7.56
CA ARG A 5 2.30 9.18 6.64
C ARG A 5 1.40 8.00 7.07
N PRO A 6 0.81 7.25 6.11
CA PRO A 6 0.12 6.02 6.44
C PRO A 6 1.06 5.18 7.30
N ARG A 7 0.59 4.76 8.49
CA ARG A 7 1.41 3.98 9.42
C ARG A 7 1.80 2.71 8.68
N ALA A 8 3.07 2.61 8.28
CA ALA A 8 3.67 1.35 7.91
C ALA A 8 3.34 0.33 9.01
N LEU A 9 3.11 -0.92 8.61
CA LEU A 9 3.00 -2.03 9.55
C LEU A 9 4.17 -1.90 10.55
N ARG A 10 3.84 -1.66 11.83
CA ARG A 10 4.85 -1.56 12.90
C ARG A 10 5.41 -2.93 13.26
N SER A 11 4.82 -4.00 12.73
CA SER A 11 5.31 -5.35 12.85
C SER A 11 6.42 -5.60 11.85
N GLU A 12 7.43 -6.35 12.27
CA GLU A 12 8.53 -6.81 11.41
C GLU A 12 7.99 -7.66 10.24
N HIS A 13 6.83 -8.29 10.42
CA HIS A 13 6.18 -9.18 9.46
C HIS A 13 4.76 -8.73 9.13
N CYS A 14 4.33 -8.97 7.89
CA CYS A 14 2.98 -8.73 7.42
C CYS A 14 2.04 -9.85 7.88
N PRO A 15 0.96 -9.57 8.63
CA PRO A 15 0.09 -10.63 9.16
C PRO A 15 -0.70 -11.41 8.09
N ALA A 16 -0.71 -10.95 6.83
CA ALA A 16 -1.38 -11.65 5.72
C ALA A 16 -0.46 -12.59 4.94
N CYS A 17 0.86 -12.36 4.91
CA CYS A 17 1.79 -13.15 4.10
C CYS A 17 3.13 -13.49 4.79
N ASP A 18 3.30 -13.03 6.03
CA ASP A 18 4.47 -13.23 6.89
C ASP A 18 5.80 -12.73 6.28
N ASP A 19 5.74 -11.82 5.33
CA ASP A 19 6.91 -11.21 4.69
C ASP A 19 7.14 -9.78 5.23
N TYR A 20 8.33 -9.23 4.99
CA TYR A 20 8.62 -7.86 5.37
C TYR A 20 7.72 -6.89 4.57
N PRO A 21 6.92 -6.04 5.25
CA PRO A 21 5.88 -5.26 4.59
C PRO A 21 6.43 -4.12 3.72
N GLY A 22 7.67 -3.69 3.93
CA GLY A 22 8.27 -2.58 3.20
C GLY A 22 7.85 -1.20 3.72
N VAL A 23 8.17 -0.17 2.95
CA VAL A 23 7.87 1.24 3.26
C VAL A 23 6.72 1.72 2.38
N GLY A 24 5.49 1.65 2.89
CA GLY A 24 4.30 2.10 2.16
C GLY A 24 2.99 1.81 2.89
N ALA A 25 1.89 2.24 2.29
CA ALA A 25 0.53 1.95 2.71
C ALA A 25 0.12 0.50 2.40
N PHE A 26 0.82 -0.17 1.49
CA PHE A 26 0.58 -1.56 1.11
C PHE A 26 1.81 -2.41 1.35
N CYS A 27 1.59 -3.67 1.72
CA CYS A 27 2.67 -4.66 1.80
C CYS A 27 3.33 -4.84 0.43
N SER A 28 4.65 -4.68 0.33
CA SER A 28 5.39 -4.85 -0.92
C SER A 28 5.35 -6.27 -1.49
N ALA A 29 5.12 -7.28 -0.64
CA ALA A 29 5.09 -8.69 -1.04
C ALA A 29 3.70 -9.14 -1.52
N CYS A 30 2.65 -8.90 -0.73
CA CYS A 30 1.29 -9.40 -1.03
C CYS A 30 0.29 -8.31 -1.44
N GLY A 31 0.63 -7.04 -1.28
CA GLY A 31 -0.22 -5.90 -1.67
C GLY A 31 -1.39 -5.61 -0.73
N VAL A 32 -1.52 -6.27 0.42
CA VAL A 32 -2.57 -5.97 1.41
C VAL A 32 -2.36 -4.58 2.02
N LEU A 33 -3.45 -3.91 2.37
CA LEU A 33 -3.41 -2.63 3.08
C LEU A 33 -2.81 -2.77 4.49
N ALA A 34 -1.75 -2.00 4.76
CA ALA A 34 -0.99 -2.06 6.00
C ALA A 34 -1.79 -1.64 7.24
N SER A 35 -2.71 -0.68 7.09
CA SER A 35 -3.52 -0.17 8.22
C SER A 35 -4.62 -1.15 8.66
N HIS A 36 -5.14 -1.97 7.75
CA HIS A 36 -6.19 -2.96 8.02
C HIS A 36 -5.92 -4.26 7.26
N PRO A 37 -4.96 -5.09 7.69
CA PRO A 37 -4.59 -6.29 6.95
C PRO A 37 -5.68 -7.37 6.91
N THR A 38 -6.68 -7.28 7.78
CA THR A 38 -7.84 -8.18 7.84
C THR A 38 -9.03 -7.71 7.01
N SER A 39 -9.05 -6.47 6.49
CA SER A 39 -10.19 -5.95 5.72
C SER A 39 -10.34 -6.58 4.32
N GLY A 40 -9.31 -7.29 3.85
CA GLY A 40 -9.29 -7.83 2.48
C GLY A 40 -9.16 -6.74 1.41
N ASP A 41 -8.66 -5.56 1.78
CA ASP A 41 -8.30 -4.48 0.87
C ASP A 41 -6.90 -4.69 0.30
N TYR A 42 -6.79 -4.77 -1.03
CA TYR A 42 -5.53 -4.93 -1.74
C TYR A 42 -5.23 -3.73 -2.64
N ALA A 43 -3.96 -3.46 -2.86
CA ALA A 43 -3.49 -2.44 -3.79
C ALA A 43 -4.05 -2.71 -5.19
N ALA A 44 -4.84 -1.77 -5.72
CA ALA A 44 -5.36 -1.88 -7.07
C ALA A 44 -4.21 -1.97 -8.10
N PRO A 45 -4.28 -2.87 -9.10
CA PRO A 45 -3.24 -2.99 -10.10
C PRO A 45 -3.18 -1.73 -10.98
N TYR A 46 -1.98 -1.38 -11.45
CA TYR A 46 -1.73 -0.16 -12.22
C TYR A 46 -2.68 -0.02 -13.42
N LEU A 47 -2.88 -1.10 -14.19
CA LEU A 47 -3.74 -1.10 -15.36
C LEU A 47 -5.21 -0.82 -15.01
N ARG A 48 -5.75 -1.40 -13.92
CA ARG A 48 -7.13 -1.09 -13.50
C ARG A 48 -7.27 0.36 -13.05
N ARG A 49 -6.24 0.92 -12.39
CA ARG A 49 -6.25 2.34 -11.99
C ARG A 49 -6.22 3.26 -13.21
N LEU A 50 -5.33 3.00 -14.17
CA LEU A 50 -5.26 3.76 -15.42
C LEU A 50 -6.54 3.63 -16.25
N ALA A 51 -7.07 2.41 -16.39
CA ALA A 51 -8.35 2.15 -17.05
C ALA A 51 -9.49 2.91 -16.35
N GLY A 52 -9.50 2.94 -15.01
CA GLY A 52 -10.49 3.70 -14.24
C GLY A 52 -10.41 5.20 -14.48
N GLU A 53 -9.21 5.77 -14.59
CA GLU A 53 -9.04 7.19 -14.92
C GLU A 53 -9.51 7.52 -16.34
N LEU A 54 -9.17 6.67 -17.33
CA LEU A 54 -9.61 6.84 -18.72
C LEU A 54 -11.12 6.65 -18.87
N LEU A 55 -11.68 5.61 -18.26
CA LEU A 55 -13.11 5.34 -18.29
C LEU A 55 -13.89 6.46 -17.61
N ASP A 56 -13.39 7.01 -16.50
CA ASP A 56 -14.03 8.14 -15.83
C ASP A 56 -14.01 9.39 -16.70
N LEU A 57 -12.96 9.61 -17.50
CA LEU A 57 -12.93 10.68 -18.48
C LEU A 57 -13.99 10.48 -19.57
N LEU A 58 -14.14 9.27 -20.10
CA LEU A 58 -15.13 8.95 -21.14
C LEU A 58 -16.56 9.10 -20.64
N ILE A 59 -16.90 8.54 -19.47
CA ILE A 59 -18.25 8.65 -18.90
C ILE A 59 -18.56 10.10 -18.53
N PHE A 60 -17.58 10.88 -18.08
CA PHE A 60 -17.76 12.29 -17.75
C PHE A 60 -18.20 13.14 -18.96
N LEU A 61 -17.90 12.73 -20.19
CA LEU A 61 -18.44 13.39 -21.40
C LEU A 61 -19.97 13.34 -21.45
N LEU A 62 -20.58 12.35 -20.79
CA LEU A 62 -22.02 12.23 -20.58
C LEU A 62 -22.42 12.87 -19.23
N LEU A 63 -22.03 14.13 -19.04
CA LEU A 63 -22.09 14.85 -17.75
C LEU A 63 -23.36 14.64 -16.92
N PRO A 64 -24.60 14.78 -17.44
CA PRO A 64 -25.79 14.60 -16.62
C PRO A 64 -25.96 13.16 -16.09
N ILE A 65 -25.64 12.16 -16.92
CA ILE A 65 -25.67 10.74 -16.54
C ILE A 65 -24.58 10.47 -15.50
N TRP A 66 -23.38 11.03 -15.73
CA TRP A 66 -22.26 10.90 -14.80
C TRP A 66 -22.59 11.51 -13.43
N LEU A 67 -23.19 12.71 -13.38
CA LEU A 67 -23.57 13.36 -12.11
C LEU A 67 -24.62 12.57 -11.35
N TYR A 68 -25.65 12.07 -12.05
CA TYR A 68 -26.68 11.22 -11.45
C TYR A 68 -26.08 9.95 -10.86
N TRP A 69 -25.19 9.27 -11.59
CA TRP A 69 -24.55 8.06 -11.08
C TRP A 69 -23.54 8.35 -9.95
N MET A 70 -22.80 9.46 -10.05
CA MET A 70 -21.88 9.92 -9.02
C MET A 70 -22.59 10.16 -7.68
N TRP A 71 -23.84 10.63 -7.70
CA TRP A 71 -24.65 10.81 -6.50
C TRP A 71 -24.79 9.53 -5.67
N PHE A 72 -25.00 8.38 -6.32
CA PHE A 72 -25.12 7.09 -5.63
C PHE A 72 -23.74 6.52 -5.28
N THR A 73 -22.85 6.41 -6.26
CA THR A 73 -21.52 5.79 -6.09
C THR A 73 -20.63 6.53 -5.10
N SER A 74 -20.79 7.85 -4.96
CA SER A 74 -20.05 8.62 -3.95
C SER A 74 -20.34 8.19 -2.51
N ARG A 75 -21.51 7.58 -2.25
CA ARG A 75 -21.86 7.03 -0.93
C ARG A 75 -21.05 5.78 -0.58
N GLU A 76 -20.61 5.07 -1.59
CA GLU A 76 -19.80 3.84 -1.47
C GLU A 76 -18.30 4.12 -1.64
N GLY A 77 -17.91 5.41 -1.74
CA GLY A 77 -16.52 5.80 -1.98
C GLY A 77 -16.04 5.48 -3.39
N GLN A 78 -16.93 5.51 -4.37
CA GLN A 78 -16.63 5.20 -5.77
C GLN A 78 -17.02 6.37 -6.70
N SER A 79 -16.39 6.41 -7.87
CA SER A 79 -16.88 7.19 -9.02
C SER A 79 -17.54 6.25 -10.02
N PRO A 80 -18.38 6.74 -10.96
CA PRO A 80 -19.06 5.90 -11.95
C PRO A 80 -18.16 4.90 -12.69
N ALA A 81 -16.95 5.31 -13.07
CA ALA A 81 -15.99 4.40 -13.70
C ALA A 81 -15.34 3.42 -12.72
N LYS A 82 -15.10 3.86 -11.48
CA LYS A 82 -14.49 3.03 -10.44
C LYS A 82 -15.46 1.95 -9.95
N SER A 83 -16.77 2.24 -9.90
CA SER A 83 -17.79 1.24 -9.61
C SER A 83 -17.87 0.15 -10.68
N LEU A 84 -17.64 0.50 -11.95
CA LEU A 84 -17.56 -0.49 -13.03
C LEU A 84 -16.32 -1.40 -12.97
N LEU A 85 -15.30 -1.02 -12.20
CA LEU A 85 -14.02 -1.74 -12.10
C LEU A 85 -13.78 -2.36 -10.72
N ASP A 86 -14.79 -2.34 -9.85
CA ASP A 86 -14.72 -2.77 -8.45
C ASP A 86 -13.58 -2.10 -7.68
N LEU A 87 -13.37 -0.81 -7.95
CA LEU A 87 -12.36 0.02 -7.29
C LEU A 87 -13.01 0.88 -6.23
N TYR A 88 -12.45 0.85 -5.02
CA TYR A 88 -12.94 1.60 -3.87
C TYR A 88 -11.92 2.65 -3.46
N VAL A 89 -12.40 3.84 -3.13
CA VAL A 89 -11.57 4.91 -2.57
C VAL A 89 -11.76 4.92 -1.06
N ILE A 90 -10.65 4.79 -0.34
CA ILE A 90 -10.60 4.85 1.12
C ILE A 90 -9.67 5.99 1.55
N ALA A 91 -9.80 6.44 2.79
CA ALA A 91 -8.82 7.35 3.37
C ALA A 91 -7.47 6.63 3.59
N GLU A 92 -6.37 7.37 3.69
CA GLU A 92 -5.05 6.80 4.04
C GLU A 92 -5.02 6.11 5.42
N SER A 93 -5.95 6.44 6.31
CA SER A 93 -6.16 5.71 7.56
C SER A 93 -6.74 4.31 7.34
N GLY A 94 -7.26 4.03 6.14
CA GLY A 94 -7.98 2.82 5.77
C GLY A 94 -9.49 2.86 6.06
N GLN A 95 -9.98 3.97 6.62
CA GLN A 95 -11.41 4.20 6.87
C GLN A 95 -12.18 4.55 5.58
N PRO A 96 -13.49 4.26 5.50
CA PRO A 96 -14.31 4.67 4.36
C PRO A 96 -14.31 6.19 4.20
N ILE A 97 -14.27 6.67 2.95
CA ILE A 97 -14.29 8.10 2.66
C ILE A 97 -15.73 8.64 2.76
N THR A 98 -15.89 9.84 3.31
CA THR A 98 -17.19 10.54 3.31
C THR A 98 -17.58 10.96 1.89
N PRO A 99 -18.88 10.97 1.52
CA PRO A 99 -19.32 11.36 0.18
C PRO A 99 -18.87 12.77 -0.21
N GLN A 100 -18.89 13.72 0.73
CA GLN A 100 -18.45 15.10 0.50
C GLN A 100 -16.99 15.17 0.04
N ARG A 101 -16.10 14.43 0.72
CA ARG A 101 -14.69 14.31 0.33
C ARG A 101 -14.54 13.68 -1.04
N MET A 102 -15.39 12.71 -1.40
CA MET A 102 -15.39 12.10 -2.72
C MET A 102 -15.76 13.13 -3.81
N TRP A 103 -16.79 13.94 -3.60
CA TRP A 103 -17.17 15.03 -4.51
C TRP A 103 -16.06 16.07 -4.68
N VAL A 104 -15.43 16.50 -3.58
CA VAL A 104 -14.30 17.45 -3.62
C VAL A 104 -13.12 16.85 -4.39
N ARG A 105 -12.77 15.60 -4.12
CA ARG A 105 -11.67 14.89 -4.81
C ARG A 105 -11.92 14.83 -6.31
N GLU A 106 -13.11 14.39 -6.72
CA GLU A 106 -13.41 14.13 -8.14
C GLU A 106 -13.68 15.44 -8.91
N LEU A 107 -14.48 16.38 -8.39
CA LEU A 107 -14.80 17.62 -9.12
C LEU A 107 -13.77 18.73 -8.90
N LEU A 108 -13.46 19.08 -7.66
CA LEU A 108 -12.65 20.27 -7.36
C LEU A 108 -11.18 20.01 -7.65
N ILE A 109 -10.63 18.89 -7.21
CA ILE A 109 -9.19 18.64 -7.31
C ILE A 109 -8.87 18.02 -8.67
N LYS A 110 -9.51 16.90 -9.02
CA LYS A 110 -9.18 16.21 -10.27
C LYS A 110 -9.62 17.00 -11.50
N ARG A 111 -10.86 17.49 -11.56
CA ARG A 111 -11.40 18.15 -12.78
C ARG A 111 -11.06 19.63 -12.86
N LEU A 112 -11.27 20.40 -11.80
CA LEU A 112 -10.98 21.84 -11.82
C LEU A 112 -9.49 22.13 -11.69
N LEU A 113 -8.83 21.64 -10.64
CA LEU A 113 -7.42 21.98 -10.37
C LEU A 113 -6.43 21.26 -11.31
N LEU A 114 -6.50 19.94 -11.44
CA LEU A 114 -5.53 19.20 -12.28
C LEU A 114 -5.96 19.14 -13.76
N GLY A 115 -7.27 19.12 -14.02
CA GLY A 115 -7.84 19.14 -15.36
C GLY A 115 -7.80 20.52 -15.97
N LEU A 116 -8.72 21.42 -15.58
CA LEU A 116 -8.89 22.73 -16.21
C LEU A 116 -7.66 23.63 -16.03
N ILE A 117 -7.22 23.86 -14.79
CA ILE A 117 -6.06 24.72 -14.52
C ILE A 117 -4.79 24.07 -15.10
N GLY A 118 -4.56 22.78 -14.84
CA GLY A 118 -3.40 22.06 -15.41
C GLY A 118 -3.33 22.11 -16.93
N TYR A 119 -4.46 22.00 -17.62
CA TYR A 119 -4.56 22.13 -19.07
C TYR A 119 -4.24 23.55 -19.55
N LEU A 120 -4.86 24.57 -18.94
CA LEU A 120 -4.70 25.97 -19.33
C LEU A 120 -3.25 26.47 -19.21
N PHE A 121 -2.48 25.97 -18.23
CA PHE A 121 -1.12 26.45 -18.00
C PHE A 121 -0.01 25.60 -18.62
N THR A 122 -0.22 24.29 -18.76
CA THR A 122 0.88 23.37 -19.13
C THR A 122 0.52 22.25 -20.09
N LEU A 123 -0.77 22.03 -20.42
CA LEU A 123 -1.27 20.85 -21.16
C LEU A 123 -0.90 19.47 -20.56
N LEU A 124 -0.01 19.42 -19.57
CA LEU A 124 0.56 18.20 -18.99
C LEU A 124 -0.10 17.81 -17.67
N GLY A 125 -0.96 18.65 -17.08
CA GLY A 125 -1.59 18.39 -15.77
C GLY A 125 -2.23 16.99 -15.63
N PRO A 126 -3.08 16.56 -16.57
CA PRO A 126 -3.65 15.20 -16.54
C PRO A 126 -2.61 14.09 -16.69
N ILE A 127 -1.58 14.31 -17.52
CA ILE A 127 -0.51 13.34 -17.78
C ILE A 127 0.37 13.18 -16.54
N ILE A 128 0.74 14.28 -15.88
CA ILE A 128 1.49 14.27 -14.63
C ILE A 128 0.68 13.57 -13.54
N ASN A 129 -0.62 13.89 -13.43
CA ASN A 129 -1.51 13.26 -12.45
C ASN A 129 -1.58 11.74 -12.60
N ALA A 130 -1.77 11.25 -13.83
CA ALA A 130 -1.84 9.82 -14.12
C ALA A 130 -0.46 9.14 -14.04
N GLY A 131 0.58 9.76 -14.59
CA GLY A 131 1.94 9.22 -14.63
C GLY A 131 2.58 9.09 -13.24
N TRP A 132 2.18 9.93 -12.28
CA TRP A 132 2.61 9.85 -10.88
C TRP A 132 2.34 8.48 -10.26
N ILE A 133 1.36 7.72 -10.79
CA ILE A 133 1.06 6.36 -10.36
C ILE A 133 2.28 5.43 -10.44
N LEU A 134 3.12 5.59 -11.47
CA LEU A 134 4.27 4.73 -11.74
C LEU A 134 5.45 5.02 -10.81
N LEU A 135 5.51 6.24 -10.29
CA LEU A 135 6.60 6.70 -9.44
C LEU A 135 6.33 6.51 -7.95
N ASN A 136 5.08 6.19 -7.56
CA ASN A 136 4.69 6.10 -6.15
C ASN A 136 4.54 4.65 -5.70
N PRO A 137 5.17 4.25 -4.58
CA PRO A 137 5.04 2.91 -4.02
C PRO A 137 3.59 2.61 -3.61
N ASP A 138 2.85 3.63 -3.15
CA ASP A 138 1.44 3.54 -2.76
C ASP A 138 0.47 3.56 -3.95
N ARG A 139 1.02 3.58 -5.18
CA ARG A 139 0.31 3.65 -6.45
C ARG A 139 -0.65 4.84 -6.55
N GLN A 140 -0.49 5.90 -5.76
CA GLN A 140 -1.40 7.05 -5.74
C GLN A 140 -1.23 7.94 -6.98
N CYS A 141 -2.33 8.52 -7.48
CA CYS A 141 -2.27 9.65 -8.39
C CYS A 141 -2.01 10.96 -7.60
N VAL A 142 -1.70 12.07 -8.29
CA VAL A 142 -1.45 13.36 -7.62
C VAL A 142 -2.67 13.82 -6.82
N HIS A 143 -3.87 13.73 -7.40
CA HIS A 143 -5.11 14.10 -6.70
C HIS A 143 -5.39 13.20 -5.47
N ASP A 144 -5.05 11.92 -5.53
CA ASP A 144 -5.20 11.01 -4.39
C ASP A 144 -4.34 11.48 -3.21
N ARG A 145 -3.08 11.82 -3.50
CA ARG A 145 -2.14 12.30 -2.51
C ARG A 145 -2.56 13.65 -1.91
N MET A 146 -3.14 14.54 -2.71
CA MET A 146 -3.65 15.83 -2.23
C MET A 146 -4.81 15.69 -1.25
N VAL A 147 -5.64 14.65 -1.39
CA VAL A 147 -6.81 14.40 -0.52
C VAL A 147 -6.51 13.40 0.60
N GLY A 148 -5.38 12.70 0.53
CA GLY A 148 -5.02 11.64 1.47
C GLY A 148 -5.89 10.40 1.28
N THR A 149 -6.04 9.95 0.02
CA THR A 149 -6.86 8.79 -0.33
C THR A 149 -6.04 7.67 -0.98
N LEU A 150 -6.53 6.44 -0.84
CA LEU A 150 -5.98 5.24 -1.46
C LEU A 150 -7.06 4.58 -2.31
N VAL A 151 -6.66 3.95 -3.41
CA VAL A 151 -7.56 3.17 -4.27
C VAL A 151 -7.24 1.70 -4.10
N VAL A 152 -8.24 0.93 -3.66
CA VAL A 152 -8.12 -0.49 -3.32
C VAL A 152 -9.09 -1.33 -4.12
N VAL A 153 -8.76 -2.61 -4.24
CA VAL A 153 -9.69 -3.66 -4.66
C VAL A 153 -10.11 -4.41 -3.41
N ARG A 154 -11.41 -4.48 -3.15
CA ARG A 154 -11.98 -5.27 -2.06
C ARG A 154 -12.24 -6.69 -2.51
N ARG A 155 -11.81 -7.68 -1.70
CA ARG A 155 -12.18 -9.08 -1.91
C ARG A 155 -13.61 -9.40 -1.43
N GLN A 156 -14.17 -8.60 -0.52
CA GLN A 156 -15.53 -8.76 0.01
C GLN A 156 -16.38 -7.50 -0.22
N PRO A 157 -17.66 -7.62 -0.63
CA PRO A 157 -18.59 -6.49 -0.74
C PRO A 157 -18.76 -5.72 0.58
N PRO A 158 -19.01 -4.41 0.55
CA PRO A 158 -19.14 -3.57 1.75
C PRO A 158 -20.15 -4.08 2.79
N GLU A 159 -21.16 -4.83 2.37
CA GLU A 159 -22.23 -5.37 3.23
C GLU A 159 -21.77 -6.53 4.13
N LEU A 160 -20.67 -7.21 3.77
CA LEU A 160 -20.05 -8.27 4.59
C LEU A 160 -18.87 -7.75 5.43
N ALA A 161 -18.32 -6.59 5.08
CA ALA A 161 -17.38 -5.86 5.91
C ALA A 161 -18.14 -5.07 6.97
N GLN A 162 -18.86 -5.78 7.85
CA GLN A 162 -19.46 -5.13 9.02
C GLN A 162 -18.36 -4.40 9.78
N PRO A 163 -18.58 -3.14 10.21
CA PRO A 163 -17.67 -2.49 11.13
C PRO A 163 -17.58 -3.38 12.36
N SER A 164 -16.40 -3.94 12.64
CA SER A 164 -16.20 -4.69 13.88
C SER A 164 -16.65 -3.79 15.04
N PRO A 165 -17.60 -4.24 15.90
CA PRO A 165 -18.13 -3.43 16.99
C PRO A 165 -17.07 -3.02 18.03
N ASP A 166 -15.86 -3.55 17.92
CA ASP A 166 -14.75 -3.32 18.84
C ASP A 166 -14.02 -1.98 18.63
N PHE A 167 -14.25 -1.28 17.50
CA PHE A 167 -13.50 -0.04 17.22
C PHE A 167 -14.08 1.23 17.84
N GLU A 168 -15.32 1.20 18.35
CA GLU A 168 -15.93 2.37 19.01
C GLU A 168 -15.56 2.50 20.50
N GLN A 169 -14.71 1.61 21.04
CA GLN A 169 -14.25 1.67 22.44
C GLN A 169 -12.73 1.72 22.62
N GLN A 170 -11.95 1.77 21.54
CA GLN A 170 -10.50 2.03 21.63
C GLN A 170 -10.16 3.51 21.42
N GLU A 171 -11.01 4.40 21.92
CA GLU A 171 -10.53 5.67 22.43
C GLU A 171 -9.56 5.33 23.56
N VAL A 172 -8.28 5.62 23.32
CA VAL A 172 -7.14 5.28 24.16
C VAL A 172 -7.44 5.72 25.61
N ARG A 173 -7.94 4.79 26.46
CA ARG A 173 -7.69 4.86 27.90
C ARG A 173 -6.18 4.73 28.05
N LEU A 174 -5.49 5.86 27.97
CA LEU A 174 -4.14 5.96 28.48
C LEU A 174 -4.23 5.42 29.92
N PRO A 175 -3.44 4.41 30.31
CA PRO A 175 -3.33 4.08 31.72
C PRO A 175 -2.97 5.39 32.45
N PRO A 176 -3.54 5.64 33.65
CA PRO A 176 -3.22 6.84 34.41
C PRO A 176 -1.69 6.97 34.47
N PRO A 177 -1.15 8.19 34.30
CA PRO A 177 0.29 8.38 34.26
C PRO A 177 0.89 7.78 35.53
N ALA A 178 1.78 6.80 35.35
CA ALA A 178 2.48 6.18 36.46
C ALA A 178 3.12 7.29 37.33
N PRO A 179 3.06 7.19 38.67
CA PRO A 179 3.69 8.16 39.55
C PRO A 179 5.14 8.33 39.12
N ARG A 180 5.54 9.59 38.85
CA ARG A 180 6.91 9.91 38.45
C ARG A 180 7.83 9.56 39.61
N GLY A 181 8.44 8.37 39.55
CA GLY A 181 9.54 8.01 40.42
C GLY A 181 10.70 9.02 40.28
N PRO A 182 11.58 9.11 41.28
CA PRO A 182 12.72 10.02 41.24
C PRO A 182 13.52 9.81 39.96
N ARG A 183 13.79 10.93 39.28
CA ARG A 183 14.50 10.99 38.00
C ARG A 183 15.95 10.56 38.22
N VAL A 184 16.25 9.28 38.10
CA VAL A 184 17.63 8.79 38.07
C VAL A 184 18.25 9.31 36.77
N LYS A 185 19.25 10.19 36.87
CA LYS A 185 20.05 10.60 35.72
C LYS A 185 20.65 9.33 35.10
N PRO A 186 20.47 9.06 33.80
CA PRO A 186 21.19 7.97 33.17
C PRO A 186 22.70 8.23 33.31
N PRO A 187 23.50 7.21 33.67
CA PRO A 187 24.94 7.36 33.73
C PRO A 187 25.47 7.73 32.33
N PRO A 188 26.57 8.51 32.25
CA PRO A 188 27.18 8.85 30.97
C PRO A 188 27.58 7.57 30.23
N PRO A 189 27.47 7.57 28.88
CA PRO A 189 27.86 6.41 28.09
C PRO A 189 29.34 6.12 28.32
N THR A 190 29.62 4.97 28.93
CA THR A 190 30.97 4.43 28.98
C THR A 190 31.26 3.85 27.61
N ILE A 191 32.00 4.60 26.78
CA ILE A 191 32.59 4.04 25.55
C ILE A 191 33.65 3.04 26.00
N ARG A 192 33.26 1.78 26.13
CA ARG A 192 34.19 0.66 26.26
C ARG A 192 34.87 0.52 24.91
N GLY A 193 36.19 0.66 24.89
CA GLY A 193 37.00 0.72 23.69
C GLY A 193 36.66 -0.40 22.71
N LEU A 194 36.42 -0.02 21.46
CA LEU A 194 36.52 -0.96 20.35
C LEU A 194 37.99 -1.43 20.30
N PRO A 195 38.26 -2.74 20.25
CA PRO A 195 39.57 -3.20 19.85
C PRO A 195 39.80 -2.77 18.39
N GLU A 196 40.83 -1.95 18.20
CA GLU A 196 41.41 -1.59 16.92
C GLU A 196 42.08 -2.84 16.35
N ASN A 197 41.28 -3.70 15.71
CA ASN A 197 41.77 -4.85 14.97
C ASN A 197 41.68 -4.53 13.48
N ASP A 198 42.76 -3.97 12.94
CA ASP A 198 43.01 -3.75 11.50
C ASP A 198 43.27 -5.07 10.75
N ALA A 199 42.65 -6.17 11.19
CA ALA A 199 42.71 -7.42 10.45
C ALA A 199 41.81 -7.29 9.20
N PRO A 200 42.32 -7.58 7.99
CA PRO A 200 41.49 -7.66 6.80
C PRO A 200 40.32 -8.61 7.08
N LEU A 201 39.08 -8.13 6.87
CA LEU A 201 37.90 -8.98 6.90
C LEU A 201 38.16 -10.20 6.00
N PRO A 202 37.97 -11.44 6.49
CA PRO A 202 38.15 -12.62 5.66
C PRO A 202 37.22 -12.50 4.46
N GLU A 203 37.80 -12.67 3.27
CA GLU A 203 37.08 -12.67 2.01
C GLU A 203 35.94 -13.71 2.12
N PRO A 204 34.68 -13.34 1.81
CA PRO A 204 33.56 -14.25 1.98
C PRO A 204 33.78 -15.48 1.13
N GLN A 205 34.05 -16.61 1.80
CA GLN A 205 34.20 -17.91 1.15
C GLN A 205 32.93 -18.17 0.31
N PRO A 206 33.06 -18.54 -0.97
CA PRO A 206 31.91 -18.91 -1.78
C PRO A 206 31.20 -20.08 -1.07
N ARG A 207 29.97 -19.85 -0.61
CA ARG A 207 29.15 -20.91 -0.02
C ARG A 207 29.02 -22.04 -1.05
N PRO A 208 29.21 -23.31 -0.65
CA PRO A 208 29.03 -24.42 -1.56
C PRO A 208 27.61 -24.38 -2.12
N PRO A 209 27.42 -24.73 -3.40
CA PRO A 209 26.08 -24.81 -3.97
C PRO A 209 25.27 -25.80 -3.14
N ILE A 210 24.17 -25.33 -2.56
CA ILE A 210 23.19 -26.18 -1.90
C ILE A 210 22.55 -27.04 -3.00
N SER A 211 23.12 -28.22 -3.26
CA SER A 211 22.60 -29.18 -4.23
C SER A 211 21.57 -30.06 -3.53
N SER A 212 20.32 -29.59 -3.45
CA SER A 212 19.21 -30.45 -3.07
C SER A 212 18.60 -31.09 -4.33
N PRO A 213 18.19 -32.36 -4.29
CA PRO A 213 17.51 -33.02 -5.42
C PRO A 213 16.22 -32.29 -5.83
N GLU A 214 15.60 -31.55 -4.91
CA GLU A 214 14.43 -30.71 -5.16
C GLU A 214 14.74 -29.46 -5.99
N LEU A 215 15.92 -28.84 -5.78
CA LEU A 215 16.37 -27.72 -6.60
C LEU A 215 16.72 -28.18 -8.02
N GLU A 216 17.31 -29.36 -8.17
CA GLU A 216 17.60 -29.96 -9.48
C GLU A 216 16.32 -30.32 -10.25
N ALA A 217 15.32 -30.88 -9.56
CA ALA A 217 14.00 -31.13 -10.15
C ALA A 217 13.32 -29.84 -10.63
N LEU A 218 13.42 -28.76 -9.83
CA LEU A 218 12.86 -27.46 -10.21
C LEU A 218 13.59 -26.84 -11.42
N GLU A 219 14.91 -26.98 -11.52
CA GLU A 219 15.71 -26.51 -12.65
C GLU A 219 15.26 -27.21 -13.96
N GLY A 220 14.91 -28.49 -13.90
CA GLY A 220 14.33 -29.25 -15.02
C GLY A 220 12.94 -28.73 -15.47
N GLU A 221 12.15 -28.17 -14.56
CA GLU A 221 10.84 -27.57 -14.85
C GLU A 221 10.92 -26.11 -15.35
N ARG A 222 12.11 -25.49 -15.36
CA ARG A 222 12.29 -24.06 -15.65
C ARG A 222 11.70 -23.61 -16.99
N LEU A 223 11.75 -24.45 -18.02
CA LEU A 223 11.22 -24.14 -19.35
C LEU A 223 9.69 -24.20 -19.43
N ASN A 224 9.05 -24.88 -18.47
CA ASN A 224 7.59 -25.05 -18.42
C ASN A 224 6.90 -24.06 -17.46
N LEU A 225 7.68 -23.31 -16.68
CA LEU A 225 7.17 -22.37 -15.69
C LEU A 225 7.32 -20.92 -16.17
N SER A 226 6.36 -20.07 -15.81
CA SER A 226 6.55 -18.63 -15.93
C SER A 226 7.71 -18.18 -15.01
N GLN A 227 8.47 -17.16 -15.43
CA GLN A 227 9.65 -16.69 -14.69
C GLN A 227 9.32 -16.33 -13.23
N THR A 228 8.18 -15.68 -13.01
CA THR A 228 7.67 -15.30 -11.69
C THR A 228 7.31 -16.52 -10.82
N GLU A 229 6.80 -17.59 -11.42
CA GLU A 229 6.46 -18.82 -10.70
C GLU A 229 7.71 -19.62 -10.33
N TYR A 230 8.68 -19.71 -11.25
CA TYR A 230 9.99 -20.34 -10.99
C TYR A 230 10.71 -19.66 -9.82
N GLU A 231 10.82 -18.33 -9.84
CA GLU A 231 11.47 -17.58 -8.76
C GLU A 231 10.74 -17.75 -7.42
N ARG A 232 9.41 -17.79 -7.41
CA ARG A 232 8.62 -18.01 -6.20
C ARG A 232 8.84 -19.40 -5.62
N ARG A 233 8.86 -20.45 -6.47
CA ARG A 233 9.14 -21.83 -6.02
C ARG A 233 10.57 -21.99 -5.53
N ARG A 234 11.55 -21.46 -6.26
CA ARG A 234 12.96 -21.52 -5.89
C ARG A 234 13.23 -20.86 -4.53
N ARG A 235 12.63 -19.69 -4.28
CA ARG A 235 12.76 -19.00 -2.98
C ARG A 235 12.14 -19.79 -1.82
N ARG A 236 11.05 -20.52 -2.04
CA ARG A 236 10.44 -21.38 -1.01
C ARG A 236 11.35 -22.56 -0.66
N LEU A 237 11.88 -23.25 -1.66
CA LEU A 237 12.81 -24.37 -1.45
C LEU A 237 14.07 -23.93 -0.69
N LEU A 238 14.65 -22.78 -1.05
CA LEU A 238 15.82 -22.26 -0.35
C LEU A 238 15.53 -21.96 1.13
N ARG A 239 14.37 -21.39 1.46
CA ARG A 239 13.96 -21.18 2.86
C ARG A 239 13.78 -22.50 3.61
N GLN A 240 13.15 -23.49 2.99
CA GLN A 240 12.96 -24.81 3.61
C GLN A 240 14.29 -25.50 3.92
N LEU A 241 15.29 -25.34 3.05
CA LEU A 241 16.63 -25.88 3.25
C LEU A 241 17.38 -25.13 4.38
N GLU A 242 17.25 -23.81 4.43
CA GLU A 242 17.79 -22.98 5.52
C GLU A 242 17.15 -23.29 6.89
N GLU A 243 15.89 -23.73 6.91
CA GLU A 243 15.19 -24.15 8.14
C GLU A 243 15.51 -25.59 8.57
N SER A 244 16.08 -26.40 7.67
CA SER A 244 16.38 -27.82 7.91
C SER A 244 17.82 -28.13 8.36
N ASP A 245 18.72 -27.14 8.27
CA ASP A 245 20.11 -27.18 8.78
C ASP A 245 20.21 -26.57 10.19
#